data_AF-A0A9D0XQ34-F1
#
_entry.id   AF-A0A9D0XQ34-F1
#
_cell.length_a   1.000
_cell.length_b   1.000
_cell.length_c   1.000
_cell.angle_alpha   90.00
_cell.angle_beta   90.00
_cell.angle_gamma   90.00
#
_symmetry.space_group_name_H-M   'P 1'
#
loop_
_entity.id
_entity.type
_entity.pdbx_description
1 polymer ?
#
loop_
_entity_poly.entity_id
_entity_poly.type
_entity_poly.pdbx_seq_one_letter_code
_entity_poly.pdbx_strand_id
1 'polypeptide(L)' 'MNIGIPKERRDLEMRVGLTPYGVRLLTHAGHICYVEQGA' A
#
# COMPACT_ATOMS: atom_id res chain seq x y z
N MET A 1 9.96 7.93 5.49
CA MET A 1 10.54 6.65 5.00
C MET A 1 9.87 6.29 3.68
N ASN A 2 10.48 5.39 2.90
CA ASN A 2 9.89 4.86 1.68
C ASN A 2 9.16 3.56 2.00
N ILE A 3 7.88 3.46 1.65
CA ILE A 3 6.99 2.35 1.99
C ILE A 3 6.41 1.78 0.71
N GLY A 4 6.65 0.50 0.44
CA GLY A 4 6.11 -0.20 -0.73
C GLY A 4 4.88 -1.03 -0.38
N ILE A 5 3.84 -0.95 -1.21
CA ILE A 5 2.59 -1.69 -1.08
C ILE A 5 2.40 -2.47 -2.40
N PRO A 6 2.95 -3.69 -2.50
CA PRO A 6 2.84 -4.53 -3.69
C PRO A 6 1.48 -5.22 -3.76
N LYS A 7 1.17 -5.77 -4.94
CA LYS A 7 0.02 -6.65 -5.13
C LYS A 7 0.34 -8.04 -4.58
N GLU A 8 -0.56 -8.58 -3.77
CA GLU A 8 -0.45 -9.96 -3.30
C GLU A 8 -0.45 -10.96 -4.47
N ARG A 9 0.40 -11.99 -4.37
CA ARG A 9 0.60 -12.98 -5.44
C ARG A 9 0.01 -14.35 -5.14
N ARG A 10 -0.48 -14.56 -3.91
CA ARG A 10 -1.11 -15.82 -3.52
C ARG A 10 -2.46 -15.96 -4.19
N ASP A 11 -2.78 -17.15 -4.66
CA ASP A 11 -4.07 -17.44 -5.29
C ASP A 11 -5.24 -17.10 -4.35
N LEU A 12 -6.25 -16.45 -4.91
CA LEU A 12 -7.46 -15.98 -4.22
C LEU A 12 -7.20 -14.99 -3.08
N GLU A 13 -6.00 -14.43 -2.98
CA GLU A 13 -5.70 -13.34 -2.04
C GLU A 13 -6.14 -12.01 -2.63
N MET A 14 -7.16 -11.42 -2.02
CA MET A 14 -7.78 -10.16 -2.46
C MET A 14 -7.53 -9.02 -1.46
N ARG A 15 -6.78 -9.28 -0.39
CA ARG A 15 -6.37 -8.24 0.56
C ARG A 15 -5.23 -7.41 -0.03
N VAL A 16 -5.04 -6.22 0.53
CA VAL A 16 -3.92 -5.33 0.25
C VAL A 16 -3.29 -4.92 1.58
N GLY A 17 -1.97 -4.77 1.60
CA GLY A 17 -1.22 -4.45 2.82
C GLY A 17 -1.61 -3.11 3.46
N LEU A 18 -2.16 -2.17 2.70
CA LEU A 18 -2.60 -0.87 3.22
C LEU A 18 -3.78 -0.31 2.43
N THR A 19 -4.80 0.18 3.16
CA THR A 19 -5.94 0.86 2.54
C THR A 19 -5.56 2.29 2.10
N PRO A 20 -6.32 2.91 1.18
CA PRO A 20 -6.09 4.31 0.80
C PRO A 20 -6.08 5.29 1.98
N TYR A 21 -6.88 5.03 3.02
CA TYR A 21 -6.88 5.85 4.23
C TYR A 21 -5.56 5.73 5.00
N GLY A 22 -5.02 4.51 5.13
CA GLY A 22 -3.71 4.27 5.73
C GLY A 22 -2.59 4.95 4.94
N VAL A 23 -2.63 4.88 3.60
CA VAL A 23 -1.68 5.59 2.72
C VAL A 23 -1.70 7.08 3.04
N ARG A 24 -2.89 7.68 3.15
CA ARG A 24 -3.05 9.11 3.44
C ARG A 24 -2.47 9.50 4.81
N LEU A 25 -2.64 8.67 5.83
CA LEU A 25 -2.06 8.95 7.14
C LEU A 25 -0.52 8.93 7.10
N LEU A 26 0.07 7.95 6.42
CA LEU A 26 1.53 7.83 6.30
C LEU A 26 2.12 8.96 5.46
N THR A 27 1.46 9.35 4.37
CA THR A 27 1.91 10.50 3.57
C THR A 27 1.80 11.80 4.35
N HIS A 28 0.75 11.99 5.16
CA HIS A 28 0.63 13.15 6.03
C HIS A 28 1.71 13.19 7.12
N ALA A 29 2.16 12.04 7.60
CA ALA A 29 3.31 11.90 8.49
C ALA A 29 4.68 12.11 7.80
N GLY A 30 4.71 12.50 6.52
CA GLY A 30 5.93 12.77 5.77
C GLY A 30 6.62 11.52 5.20
N HIS A 31 5.88 10.42 5.02
CA HIS A 31 6.39 9.22 4.36
C HIS A 31 6.02 9.20 2.87
N ILE A 32 6.82 8.51 2.07
CA ILE A 32 6.57 8.33 0.64
C ILE A 32 6.07 6.89 0.44
N CYS A 33 4.87 6.75 -0.10
CA CYS A 33 4.23 5.47 -0.34
C CYS A 33 4.23 5.15 -1.85
N TYR A 34 4.68 3.95 -2.21
CA TYR A 34 4.68 3.41 -3.57
C TYR A 34 3.69 2.25 -3.63
N VAL A 35 2.63 2.39 -4.43
CA VAL A 35 1.57 1.38 -4.58
C VAL A 35 1.68 0.74 -5.96
N GLU A 36 1.72 -0.59 -6.02
CA GLU A 36 1.67 -1.33 -7.29
C GLU A 36 0.29 -1.18 -7.93
N GLN A 37 0.24 -0.96 -9.25
CA GLN A 37 -1.03 -0.82 -9.95
C GLN A 37 -1.83 -2.12 -9.87
N GLY A 38 -3.06 -2.03 -9.33
CA GLY A 38 -3.94 -3.19 -9.15
C GLY A 38 -3.71 -3.98 -7.87
N ALA A 39 -2.93 -3.43 -6.93
CA ALA A 39 -2.96 -3.78 -5.51
C ALA A 39 -4.23 -3.24 -4.83
#